data_AF-N6UPI0-F1
#
_entry.id   AF-N6UPI0-F1
#
_cell.length_a   1.000
_cell.length_b   1.000
_cell.length_c   1.000
_cell.angle_alpha   90.00
_cell.angle_beta   90.00
_cell.angle_gamma   90.00
#
_symmetry.space_group_name_H-M   'P 1'
#
loop_
_entity.id
_entity.type
_entity.pdbx_description
1 polymer ?
#
loop_
_entity_poly.entity_id
_entity_poly.type
_entity_poly.pdbx_seq_one_letter_code
_entity_poly.pdbx_strand_id
1 'polypeptide(L)'
;MEDQEVDVATSLRSELAALQYKRGRLTQEVEEMRSQIRSRDQHCLELQVEAEQLREQAARQNAIISSLKKRVHELEERERNLFAAQGRHEISLQSAQRDIRYSEEKAKELESKVRHLEIELSSEEQKKESARLQFQDFVRRLSVALGVDAVDTSSISAEALVHKASELVQASKSIKLKA
;
A
#
# COMPACT_ATOMS: atom_id res chain seq x y z
N MET A 1 82.33 -97.61 13.90
CA MET A 1 81.07 -97.52 13.13
C MET A 1 79.93 -97.06 14.05
N GLU A 2 79.78 -97.62 15.25
CA GLU A 2 78.74 -97.18 16.22
C GLU A 2 78.82 -95.69 16.62
N ASP A 3 80.01 -95.12 16.89
CA ASP A 3 80.14 -93.69 17.26
C ASP A 3 79.71 -92.71 16.16
N GLN A 4 79.88 -93.09 14.88
CA GLN A 4 79.44 -92.27 13.74
C GLN A 4 77.91 -92.31 13.56
N GLU A 5 77.28 -93.45 13.86
CA GLU A 5 75.82 -93.57 13.82
C GLU A 5 75.16 -92.80 14.97
N VAL A 6 75.78 -92.78 16.15
CA VAL A 6 75.32 -91.99 17.29
C VAL A 6 75.38 -90.49 16.98
N ASP A 7 76.48 -90.00 16.40
CA ASP A 7 76.67 -88.57 16.05
C ASP A 7 75.64 -88.08 15.02
N VAL A 8 75.40 -88.87 13.96
CA VAL A 8 74.36 -88.61 12.95
C VAL A 8 72.97 -88.61 13.58
N ALA A 9 72.67 -89.54 14.49
CA ALA A 9 71.38 -89.59 15.17
C ALA A 9 71.15 -88.39 16.12
N THR A 10 72.19 -87.83 16.74
CA THR A 10 72.09 -86.58 17.52
C THR A 10 71.88 -85.36 16.63
N SER A 11 72.58 -85.27 15.49
CA SER A 11 72.40 -84.17 14.54
C SER A 11 70.96 -84.12 14.01
N LEU A 12 70.42 -85.26 13.57
CA LEU A 12 69.04 -85.37 13.09
C LEU A 12 68.00 -85.01 14.17
N ARG A 13 68.25 -85.36 15.44
CA ARG A 13 67.37 -84.95 16.56
C ARG A 13 67.42 -83.44 16.81
N SER A 14 68.59 -82.84 16.71
CA SER A 14 68.77 -81.39 16.82
C SER A 14 68.06 -80.64 15.69
N GLU A 15 68.23 -81.10 14.45
CA GLU A 15 67.53 -80.55 13.29
C GLU A 15 66.02 -80.69 13.40
N LEU A 16 65.52 -81.86 13.83
CA LEU A 16 64.09 -82.07 14.07
C LEU A 16 63.55 -81.11 15.15
N ALA A 17 64.29 -80.92 16.26
CA ALA A 17 63.91 -79.98 17.30
C ALA A 17 63.90 -78.52 16.81
N ALA A 18 64.90 -78.12 16.02
CA ALA A 18 64.96 -76.79 15.42
C ALA A 18 63.78 -76.54 14.44
N LEU A 19 63.44 -77.54 13.61
CA LEU A 19 62.30 -77.48 12.71
C LEU A 19 60.96 -77.43 13.46
N GLN A 20 60.82 -78.20 14.54
CA GLN A 20 59.62 -78.17 15.40
C GLN A 20 59.44 -76.80 16.07
N TYR A 21 60.52 -76.21 16.58
CA TYR A 21 60.49 -74.86 17.14
C TYR A 21 60.10 -73.82 16.08
N LYS A 22 60.73 -73.88 14.89
CA LYS A 22 60.40 -72.99 13.77
C LYS A 22 58.94 -73.12 13.33
N ARG A 23 58.41 -74.35 13.27
CA ARG A 23 57.00 -74.62 12.98
C ARG A 23 56.09 -74.00 14.05
N GLY A 24 56.43 -74.18 15.33
CA GLY A 24 55.69 -73.59 16.45
C GLY A 24 55.64 -72.06 16.35
N ARG A 25 56.79 -71.43 16.12
CA ARG A 25 56.90 -69.98 15.95
C ARG A 25 56.09 -69.46 14.76
N LEU A 26 56.22 -70.10 13.59
CA LEU A 26 55.44 -69.74 12.40
C LEU A 26 53.94 -69.93 12.61
N THR A 27 53.52 -70.95 13.36
CA THR A 27 52.10 -71.17 13.68
C THR A 27 51.55 -70.01 14.52
N GLN A 28 52.30 -69.59 15.54
CA GLN A 28 51.96 -68.44 16.36
C GLN A 28 51.91 -67.14 15.53
N GLU A 29 52.91 -66.88 14.67
CA GLU A 29 52.94 -65.72 13.78
C GLU A 29 51.70 -65.69 12.85
N VAL A 30 51.27 -66.84 12.32
CA VAL A 30 50.04 -66.93 11.51
C VAL A 30 48.79 -66.62 12.33
N GLU A 31 48.69 -67.11 13.56
CA GLU A 31 47.55 -66.82 14.44
C GLU A 31 47.47 -65.33 14.82
N GLU A 32 48.61 -64.72 15.13
CA GLU A 32 48.72 -63.29 15.40
C GLU A 32 48.30 -62.45 14.18
N MET A 33 48.83 -62.77 13.00
CA MET A 33 48.44 -62.09 11.75
C MET A 33 46.94 -62.24 11.46
N ARG A 34 46.36 -63.43 11.68
CA ARG A 34 44.91 -63.64 11.52
C ARG A 34 44.10 -62.78 12.49
N SER A 35 44.57 -62.63 13.74
CA SER A 35 43.93 -61.76 14.73
C SER A 35 43.98 -60.29 14.32
N GLN A 36 45.14 -59.83 13.85
CA GLN A 36 45.33 -58.47 13.35
C GLN A 36 44.46 -58.18 12.13
N ILE A 37 44.36 -59.11 11.17
CA ILE A 37 43.49 -58.96 10.00
C ILE A 37 42.02 -58.80 10.43
N ARG A 38 41.52 -59.67 11.32
CA ARG A 38 40.13 -59.54 11.83
C ARG A 38 39.87 -58.19 12.51
N SER A 39 40.82 -57.71 13.30
CA SER A 39 40.71 -56.40 13.96
C SER A 39 40.66 -55.25 12.93
N ARG A 40 41.51 -55.31 11.90
CA ARG A 40 41.51 -54.33 10.81
C ARG A 40 40.22 -54.38 9.99
N ASP A 41 39.71 -55.57 9.69
CA ASP A 41 38.46 -55.75 8.94
C ASP A 41 37.29 -55.13 9.71
N GLN A 42 37.23 -55.35 11.02
CA GLN A 42 36.24 -54.72 11.90
C GLN A 42 36.34 -53.18 11.87
N HIS A 43 37.55 -52.64 11.96
CA HIS A 43 37.76 -51.20 11.90
C HIS A 43 37.40 -50.61 10.52
N CYS A 44 37.69 -51.33 9.43
CA CYS A 44 37.28 -50.93 8.09
C CYS A 44 35.75 -50.86 7.95
N LEU A 45 35.02 -51.80 8.54
CA LEU A 45 33.56 -51.79 8.56
C LEU A 45 33.01 -50.58 9.34
N GLU A 46 33.59 -50.26 10.50
CA GLU A 46 33.20 -49.09 11.30
C GLU A 46 33.39 -47.79 10.52
N LEU A 47 34.55 -47.60 9.88
CA LEU A 47 34.83 -46.44 9.04
C LEU A 47 33.90 -46.36 7.82
N GLN A 48 33.51 -47.49 7.25
CA GLN A 48 32.56 -47.51 6.14
C GLN A 48 31.18 -47.00 6.58
N VAL A 49 30.68 -47.45 7.73
CA VAL A 49 29.41 -46.98 8.30
C VAL A 49 29.47 -45.49 8.61
N GLU A 50 30.55 -45.01 9.23
CA GLU A 50 30.74 -43.58 9.50
C GLU A 50 30.74 -42.75 8.21
N ALA A 51 31.43 -43.21 7.17
CA ALA A 51 31.46 -42.54 5.87
C ALA A 51 30.06 -42.47 5.21
N GLU A 52 29.25 -43.52 5.35
CA GLU A 52 27.86 -43.53 4.87
C GLU A 52 26.97 -42.54 5.64
N GLN A 53 27.11 -42.48 6.97
CA GLN A 53 26.38 -41.53 7.81
C GLN A 53 26.74 -40.08 7.46
N LEU A 54 28.03 -39.78 7.27
CA LEU A 54 28.49 -38.44 6.87
C LEU A 54 27.96 -38.04 5.50
N ARG A 55 27.90 -38.98 4.54
CA ARG A 55 27.29 -38.73 3.22
C ARG A 55 25.80 -38.42 3.33
N GLU A 56 25.05 -39.17 4.13
CA GLU A 56 23.63 -38.94 4.34
C GLU A 56 23.38 -37.59 5.03
N GLN A 57 24.19 -37.24 6.02
CA GLN A 57 24.12 -35.95 6.70
C GLN A 57 24.41 -34.79 5.73
N ALA A 58 25.43 -34.91 4.90
CA ALA A 58 25.76 -33.92 3.89
C ALA A 58 24.61 -33.73 2.88
N ALA A 59 23.96 -34.82 2.44
CA ALA A 59 22.79 -34.76 1.57
C ALA A 59 21.62 -34.00 2.24
N ARG A 60 21.33 -34.30 3.51
CA ARG A 60 20.31 -33.60 4.30
C ARG A 60 20.61 -32.11 4.45
N GLN A 61 21.85 -31.75 4.76
CA GLN A 61 22.27 -30.35 4.87
C GLN A 61 22.15 -29.60 3.54
N ASN A 62 22.54 -30.23 2.42
CA ASN A 62 22.41 -29.63 1.09
C ASN A 62 20.93 -29.38 0.72
N ALA A 63 20.02 -30.27 1.09
CA ALA A 63 18.59 -30.06 0.89
C ALA A 63 18.07 -28.84 1.66
N ILE A 64 18.48 -28.69 2.93
CA ILE A 64 18.13 -27.53 3.76
C ILE A 64 18.68 -26.24 3.15
N ILE A 65 19.96 -26.23 2.77
CA ILE A 65 20.60 -25.06 2.14
C ILE A 65 19.86 -24.65 0.87
N SER A 66 19.49 -25.62 0.02
CA SER A 66 18.73 -25.35 -1.21
C SER A 66 17.37 -24.73 -0.91
N SER A 67 16.64 -25.27 0.07
CA SER A 67 15.35 -24.73 0.50
C SER A 67 15.47 -23.30 1.04
N LEU A 68 16.49 -23.03 1.86
CA LEU A 68 16.74 -21.70 2.40
C LEU A 68 17.10 -20.70 1.29
N LYS A 69 17.94 -21.08 0.33
CA LYS A 69 18.26 -20.25 -0.84
C LYS A 69 17.02 -19.89 -1.64
N LYS A 70 16.15 -20.87 -1.90
CA LYS A 70 14.87 -20.62 -2.58
C LYS A 70 14.00 -19.63 -1.78
N ARG A 71 13.92 -19.81 -0.46
CA ARG A 71 13.12 -18.93 0.40
C ARG A 71 13.64 -17.50 0.41
N VAL A 72 14.95 -17.31 0.46
CA VAL A 72 15.58 -15.98 0.37
C VAL A 72 15.21 -15.31 -0.95
N HIS A 73 15.35 -16.03 -2.06
CA HIS A 73 15.01 -15.50 -3.38
C HIS A 73 13.54 -15.07 -3.49
N GLU A 74 12.61 -15.89 -2.98
CA GLU A 74 11.19 -15.55 -2.93
C GLU A 74 10.91 -14.29 -2.09
N LEU A 75 11.66 -14.09 -0.99
CA LEU A 75 11.51 -12.91 -0.14
C LEU A 75 12.04 -11.66 -0.82
N GLU A 76 13.21 -11.73 -1.46
CA GLU A 76 13.79 -10.64 -2.25
C GLU A 76 12.86 -10.22 -3.40
N GLU A 77 12.24 -11.18 -4.09
CA GLU A 77 11.28 -10.90 -5.16
C GLU A 77 10.01 -10.21 -4.63
N ARG A 78 9.47 -10.69 -3.50
CA ARG A 78 8.32 -10.04 -2.85
C ARG A 78 8.66 -8.61 -2.42
N GLU A 79 9.84 -8.38 -1.86
CA GLU A 79 10.29 -7.04 -1.45
C GLU A 79 10.37 -6.08 -2.65
N ARG A 80 10.98 -6.51 -3.77
CA ARG A 80 11.03 -5.71 -5.01
C ARG A 80 9.63 -5.35 -5.51
N ASN A 81 8.71 -6.31 -5.48
CA ASN A 81 7.32 -6.08 -5.88
C ASN A 81 6.59 -5.10 -4.96
N LEU A 82 6.82 -5.19 -3.64
CA LEU A 82 6.28 -4.25 -2.67
C LEU A 82 6.82 -2.83 -2.89
N PHE A 83 8.13 -2.69 -3.11
CA PHE A 83 8.74 -1.38 -3.38
C PHE A 83 8.17 -0.74 -4.67
N ALA A 84 8.02 -1.53 -5.73
CA ALA A 84 7.41 -1.06 -6.97
C ALA A 84 5.93 -0.66 -6.77
N ALA A 85 5.17 -1.40 -5.96
CA ALA A 85 3.80 -1.07 -5.62
C ALA A 85 3.71 0.21 -4.79
N GLN A 86 4.58 0.36 -3.79
CA GLN A 86 4.66 1.54 -2.94
C GLN A 86 4.89 2.81 -3.75
N GLY A 87 5.82 2.80 -4.72
CA GLY A 87 6.04 3.95 -5.59
C GLY A 87 4.80 4.37 -6.39
N ARG A 88 4.01 3.40 -6.89
CA ARG A 88 2.74 3.69 -7.59
C ARG A 88 1.69 4.27 -6.65
N HIS A 89 1.61 3.74 -5.42
CA HIS A 89 0.69 4.24 -4.41
C HIS A 89 1.06 5.66 -3.98
N GLU A 90 2.35 5.97 -3.86
CA GLU A 90 2.83 7.31 -3.51
C GLU A 90 2.48 8.34 -4.59
N ILE A 91 2.68 8.01 -5.87
CA ILE A 91 2.26 8.87 -7.00
C ILE A 91 0.75 9.11 -6.96
N SER A 92 -0.04 8.05 -6.76
CA SER A 92 -1.51 8.14 -6.68
C SER A 92 -1.96 9.02 -5.51
N LEU A 93 -1.33 8.87 -4.35
CA LEU A 93 -1.58 9.68 -3.16
C LEU A 93 -1.26 11.16 -3.40
N GLN A 94 -0.12 11.45 -4.03
CA GLN A 94 0.26 12.83 -4.37
C GLN A 94 -0.73 13.47 -5.34
N SER A 95 -1.21 12.71 -6.34
CA SER A 95 -2.25 13.20 -7.26
C SER A 95 -3.55 13.53 -6.51
N ALA A 96 -4.05 12.59 -5.70
CA ALA A 96 -5.27 12.79 -4.92
C ALA A 96 -5.15 13.99 -3.96
N GLN A 97 -3.99 14.18 -3.34
CA GLN A 97 -3.73 15.36 -2.49
C GLN A 97 -3.79 16.67 -3.27
N ARG A 98 -3.30 16.71 -4.52
CA ARG A 98 -3.41 17.90 -5.38
C ARG A 98 -4.88 18.17 -5.73
N ASP A 99 -5.63 17.14 -6.08
CA ASP A 99 -7.05 17.25 -6.44
C ASP A 99 -7.90 17.74 -5.27
N ILE A 100 -7.62 17.27 -4.05
CA ILE A 100 -8.25 17.74 -2.81
C ILE A 100 -7.98 19.24 -2.62
N ARG A 101 -6.72 19.67 -2.69
CA ARG A 101 -6.36 21.10 -2.51
C ARG A 101 -7.05 21.98 -3.54
N TYR A 102 -7.02 21.56 -4.82
CA TYR A 102 -7.70 22.28 -5.88
C TYR A 102 -9.21 22.39 -5.63
N SER A 103 -9.84 21.29 -5.19
CA SER A 103 -11.28 21.27 -4.89
C SER A 103 -11.63 22.16 -3.70
N GLU A 104 -10.79 22.18 -2.66
CA GLU A 104 -10.95 23.06 -1.49
C GLU A 104 -10.81 24.54 -1.86
N GLU A 105 -9.85 24.91 -2.71
CA GLU A 105 -9.68 26.27 -3.21
C GLU A 105 -10.91 26.70 -4.02
N LYS A 106 -11.39 25.83 -4.92
CA LYS A 106 -12.59 26.08 -5.71
C LYS A 106 -13.84 26.21 -4.84
N ALA A 107 -13.96 25.40 -3.80
CA ALA A 107 -15.07 25.51 -2.84
C ALA A 107 -15.07 26.87 -2.14
N LYS A 108 -13.91 27.32 -1.64
CA LYS A 108 -13.76 28.64 -1.01
C LYS A 108 -14.08 29.79 -1.97
N GLU A 109 -13.66 29.69 -3.23
CA GLU A 109 -13.99 30.69 -4.25
C GLU A 109 -15.51 30.77 -4.49
N LEU A 110 -16.16 29.61 -4.65
CA LEU A 110 -17.61 29.55 -4.85
C LEU A 110 -18.39 30.06 -3.63
N GLU A 111 -17.97 29.70 -2.41
CA GLU A 111 -18.56 30.25 -1.18
C GLU A 111 -18.45 31.77 -1.12
N SER A 112 -17.31 32.33 -1.53
CA SER A 112 -17.12 33.78 -1.59
C SER A 112 -18.07 34.44 -2.60
N LYS A 113 -18.21 33.83 -3.79
CA LYS A 113 -19.15 34.31 -4.82
C LYS A 113 -20.61 34.26 -4.35
N VAL A 114 -21.01 33.17 -3.70
CA VAL A 114 -22.37 33.03 -3.14
C VAL A 114 -22.63 34.13 -2.11
N ARG A 115 -21.74 34.33 -1.14
CA ARG A 115 -21.87 35.41 -0.15
C ARG A 115 -21.97 36.79 -0.80
N HIS A 116 -21.18 37.04 -1.85
CA HIS A 116 -21.23 38.30 -2.56
C HIS A 116 -22.58 38.51 -3.27
N LEU A 117 -23.06 37.49 -3.99
CA LEU A 117 -24.36 37.53 -4.67
C LEU A 117 -25.52 37.69 -3.68
N GLU A 118 -25.45 37.10 -2.49
CA GLU A 118 -26.45 37.28 -1.42
C GLU A 118 -26.51 38.75 -0.95
N ILE A 119 -25.36 39.39 -0.79
CA ILE A 119 -25.27 40.82 -0.43
C ILE A 119 -25.82 41.70 -1.56
N GLU A 120 -25.45 41.42 -2.81
CA GLU A 120 -25.96 42.16 -3.97
C GLU A 120 -27.47 42.02 -4.10
N LEU A 121 -28.00 40.80 -3.95
CA LEU A 121 -29.44 40.53 -4.00
C LEU A 121 -30.18 41.31 -2.91
N SER A 122 -29.70 41.26 -1.66
CA SER A 122 -30.31 42.02 -0.56
C SER A 122 -30.29 43.54 -0.81
N SER A 123 -29.19 44.06 -1.38
CA SER A 123 -29.07 45.47 -1.76
C SER A 123 -30.08 45.85 -2.85
N GLU A 124 -30.22 45.03 -3.89
CA GLU A 124 -31.19 45.25 -4.96
C GLU A 124 -32.64 45.13 -4.47
N GLU A 125 -32.94 44.19 -3.58
CA GLU A 125 -34.25 44.09 -2.92
C GLU A 125 -34.58 45.36 -2.12
N GLN A 126 -33.61 45.90 -1.37
CA GLN A 126 -33.80 47.13 -0.62
C GLN A 126 -34.01 48.36 -1.53
N LYS A 127 -33.25 48.46 -2.63
CA LYS A 127 -33.44 49.53 -3.63
C LYS A 127 -34.82 49.43 -4.29
N LYS A 128 -35.23 48.23 -4.68
CA LYS A 128 -36.56 47.95 -5.26
C LYS A 128 -37.67 48.36 -4.29
N GLU A 129 -37.56 47.98 -3.02
CA GLU A 129 -38.56 48.32 -2.00
C GLU A 129 -38.61 49.83 -1.73
N SER A 130 -37.45 50.49 -1.65
CA SER A 130 -37.36 51.95 -1.53
C SER A 130 -38.02 52.66 -2.72
N ALA A 131 -37.71 52.25 -3.95
CA ALA A 131 -38.34 52.80 -5.16
C ALA A 131 -39.85 52.55 -5.18
N ARG A 132 -40.31 51.38 -4.74
CA ARG A 132 -41.74 51.05 -4.60
C ARG A 132 -42.44 52.01 -3.63
N LEU A 133 -41.86 52.25 -2.46
CA LEU A 133 -42.41 53.18 -1.47
C LEU A 133 -42.41 54.63 -1.97
N GLN A 134 -41.34 55.09 -2.61
CA GLN A 134 -41.25 56.42 -3.20
C GLN A 134 -42.32 56.63 -4.29
N PHE A 135 -42.54 55.63 -5.14
CA PHE A 135 -43.57 55.68 -6.16
C PHE A 135 -44.97 55.72 -5.54
N GLN A 136 -45.23 54.91 -4.51
CA GLN A 136 -46.50 54.95 -3.77
C GLN A 136 -46.77 56.31 -3.14
N ASP A 137 -45.77 56.94 -2.52
CA ASP A 137 -45.91 58.29 -1.97
C ASP A 137 -46.16 59.33 -3.07
N PHE A 138 -45.47 59.24 -4.21
CA PHE A 138 -45.69 60.11 -5.35
C PHE A 138 -47.14 60.00 -5.88
N VAL A 139 -47.64 58.79 -6.09
CA VAL A 139 -49.03 58.53 -6.53
C VAL A 139 -50.02 59.11 -5.52
N ARG A 140 -49.80 58.91 -4.23
CA ARG A 140 -50.64 59.48 -3.16
C ARG A 140 -50.66 61.01 -3.21
N ARG A 141 -49.49 61.66 -3.32
CA ARG A 141 -49.36 63.13 -3.43
C ARG A 141 -50.05 63.67 -4.68
N LEU A 142 -49.92 62.97 -5.81
CA LEU A 142 -50.56 63.33 -7.06
C LEU A 142 -52.09 63.23 -6.98
N SER A 143 -52.61 62.17 -6.33
CA SER A 143 -54.05 62.01 -6.08
C SER A 143 -54.63 63.19 -5.32
N VAL A 144 -53.96 63.60 -4.24
CA VAL A 144 -54.35 64.77 -3.44
C VAL A 144 -54.32 66.04 -4.28
N ALA A 145 -53.27 66.27 -5.07
CA ALA A 145 -53.14 67.45 -5.92
C ALA A 145 -54.22 67.55 -7.01
N LEU A 146 -54.70 66.40 -7.52
CA LEU A 146 -55.76 66.33 -8.53
C LEU A 146 -57.18 66.38 -7.93
N GLY A 147 -57.29 66.48 -6.59
CA GLY A 147 -58.59 66.49 -5.90
C GLY A 147 -59.34 65.16 -6.00
N VAL A 148 -58.62 64.04 -6.19
CA VAL A 148 -59.20 62.70 -6.17
C VAL A 148 -59.28 62.27 -4.71
N ASP A 149 -60.46 62.49 -4.11
CA ASP A 149 -60.76 62.16 -2.72
C ASP A 149 -60.96 60.66 -2.59
N ALA A 150 -59.93 59.97 -2.12
CA ALA A 150 -59.95 58.52 -1.93
C ALA A 150 -60.02 58.20 -0.44
N VAL A 151 -61.18 57.71 0.01
CA VAL A 151 -61.38 57.19 1.37
C VAL A 151 -60.50 55.95 1.62
N ASP A 152 -60.09 55.24 0.55
CA ASP A 152 -59.09 54.17 0.58
C ASP A 152 -57.97 54.47 -0.43
N THR A 153 -56.80 54.88 0.09
CA THR A 153 -55.62 55.26 -0.69
C THR A 153 -54.83 54.06 -1.25
N SER A 154 -55.21 52.84 -0.87
CA SER A 154 -54.53 51.60 -1.25
C SER A 154 -54.84 51.11 -2.67
N SER A 155 -55.84 51.69 -3.36
CA SER A 155 -56.36 51.19 -4.64
C SER A 155 -56.31 52.18 -5.80
N ILE A 156 -55.65 53.33 -5.66
CA ILE A 156 -55.61 54.35 -6.72
C ILE A 156 -54.57 53.95 -7.77
N SER A 157 -55.03 53.52 -8.94
CA SER A 157 -54.16 53.22 -10.08
C SER A 157 -53.55 54.50 -10.65
N ALA A 158 -52.24 54.46 -10.96
CA ALA A 158 -51.54 55.56 -11.63
C ALA A 158 -52.22 55.95 -12.96
N GLU A 159 -52.80 54.98 -13.67
CA GLU A 159 -53.55 55.23 -14.91
C GLU A 159 -54.81 56.07 -14.67
N ALA A 160 -55.51 55.85 -13.56
CA ALA A 160 -56.71 56.63 -13.21
C ALA A 160 -56.35 58.10 -12.91
N LEU A 161 -55.20 58.34 -12.27
CA LEU A 161 -54.69 59.70 -12.05
C LEU A 161 -54.27 60.39 -13.35
N VAL A 162 -53.63 59.66 -14.27
CA VAL A 162 -53.27 60.18 -15.60
C VAL A 162 -54.52 60.57 -16.39
N HIS A 163 -55.58 59.74 -16.35
CA HIS A 163 -56.85 60.07 -16.98
C HIS A 163 -57.44 61.35 -16.37
N LYS A 164 -57.46 61.47 -15.03
CA LYS A 164 -58.00 62.65 -14.36
C LYS A 164 -57.22 63.93 -14.68
N ALA A 165 -55.89 63.86 -14.69
CA ALA A 165 -55.05 64.97 -15.11
C ALA A 165 -55.33 65.39 -16.55
N SER A 166 -55.53 64.43 -17.45
CA SER A 166 -55.86 64.68 -18.85
C SER A 166 -57.23 65.38 -19.00
N GLU A 167 -58.24 64.95 -18.26
CA GLU A 167 -59.55 65.61 -18.19
C GLU A 167 -59.43 67.07 -17.75
N LEU A 168 -58.70 67.34 -16.66
CA LEU A 168 -58.52 68.69 -16.12
C LEU A 168 -57.79 69.62 -17.11
N VAL A 169 -56.81 69.09 -17.85
CA VAL A 169 -56.12 69.83 -18.92
C VAL A 169 -57.08 70.15 -20.07
N GLN A 170 -57.90 69.20 -20.50
CA GLN A 170 -58.92 69.44 -21.53
C GLN A 170 -59.94 70.49 -21.08
N ALA A 171 -60.46 70.37 -19.86
CA ALA A 171 -61.39 71.34 -19.28
C ALA A 171 -60.77 72.75 -19.21
N SER A 172 -59.51 72.87 -18.78
CA SER A 172 -58.78 74.15 -18.74
C SER A 172 -58.60 74.76 -20.13
N LYS A 173 -58.29 73.94 -21.15
CA LYS A 173 -58.21 74.41 -22.55
C LYS A 173 -59.56 74.92 -23.04
N SER A 174 -60.65 74.22 -22.74
CA SER A 174 -62.01 74.64 -23.11
C SER A 174 -62.44 75.92 -22.40
N ILE A 175 -62.04 76.14 -21.14
CA ILE A 175 -62.30 77.40 -20.42
C ILE A 175 -61.52 78.56 -21.07
N LYS A 176 -60.24 78.35 -21.41
CA LYS A 176 -59.42 79.37 -22.08
C LYS A 176 -59.89 79.73 -23.49
N LEU A 177 -60.57 78.82 -24.18
CA LEU A 177 -61.19 79.10 -25.49
C LEU A 177 -62.54 79.83 -25.38
N LYS A 178 -63.11 79.89 -24.16
CA LYS A 178 -64.40 80.54 -23.86
C LYS A 178 -64.25 81.86 -23.09
N ALA A 179 -63.04 82.20 -22.64
CA ALA A 179 -62.67 83.47 -22.04
C ALA A 179 -61.98 84.36 -23.09
#